data_AF-H5S978-F1
#
_entry.id   AF-H5S978-F1
#
_cell.length_a   1.000
_cell.length_b   1.000
_cell.length_c   1.000
_cell.angle_alpha   90.00
_cell.angle_beta   90.00
_cell.angle_gamma   90.00
#
_symmetry.space_group_name_H-M   'P 1'
#
loop_
_entity.id
_entity.type
_entity.pdbx_description
1 polymer ?
#
loop_
_entity_poly.entity_id
_entity_poly.type
_entity_poly.pdbx_seq_one_letter_code
_entity_poly.pdbx_strand_id
1 'polypeptide(L)'
;MPKTKEADLVRVNFTAPKDLVERVEQFAKERLEDRSTAIRQLIQEGLKAVLAAKVVKQYQQGAVTLREAAAQLGIDIWELHDLLLSHGVPTSSGALLEPDVELLRQKARELVRP
;
A
#
# COMPACT_ATOMS: atom_id res chain seq x y z
N MET A 1 24.03 -18.86 17.79
CA MET A 1 23.41 -17.82 16.96
C MET A 1 22.81 -18.49 15.73
N PRO A 2 21.48 -18.49 15.52
CA PRO A 2 20.91 -19.08 14.33
C PRO A 2 21.30 -18.23 13.11
N LYS A 3 21.88 -18.88 12.09
CA LYS A 3 22.23 -18.24 10.83
C LYS A 3 20.94 -17.82 10.12
N THR A 4 20.76 -16.53 9.91
CA THR A 4 19.74 -15.97 9.02
C THR A 4 19.87 -16.68 7.68
N LYS A 5 18.80 -17.34 7.22
CA LYS A 5 18.76 -17.96 5.88
C LYS A 5 19.18 -16.89 4.86
N GLU A 6 20.28 -17.10 4.14
CA GLU A 6 20.57 -16.31 2.95
C GLU A 6 19.34 -16.39 2.07
N ALA A 7 18.73 -15.24 1.77
CA ALA A 7 17.65 -15.19 0.79
C ALA A 7 18.21 -15.73 -0.53
N ASP A 8 17.49 -16.63 -1.19
CA ASP A 8 17.90 -17.18 -2.49
C ASP A 8 17.98 -16.04 -3.53
N LEU A 9 19.18 -15.45 -3.68
CA LEU A 9 19.41 -14.34 -4.60
C LEU A 9 19.60 -14.87 -6.01
N VAL A 10 18.74 -14.43 -6.93
CA VAL A 10 18.83 -14.75 -8.35
C VAL A 10 19.46 -13.58 -9.11
N ARG A 11 20.47 -13.84 -9.93
CA ARG A 11 21.09 -12.83 -10.79
C ARG A 11 20.21 -12.57 -12.01
N VAL A 12 19.83 -11.32 -12.21
CA VAL A 12 19.08 -10.85 -13.39
C VAL A 12 19.94 -9.84 -14.13
N ASN A 13 20.10 -10.02 -15.45
CA ASN A 13 20.74 -9.06 -16.32
C ASN A 13 19.68 -8.41 -17.21
N PHE A 14 19.75 -7.10 -17.43
CA PHE A 14 18.87 -6.39 -18.36
C PHE A 14 19.61 -5.24 -19.03
N THR A 15 19.12 -4.84 -20.21
CA THR A 15 19.59 -3.67 -20.93
C THR A 15 18.57 -2.55 -20.77
N ALA A 16 19.02 -1.33 -20.50
CA ALA A 16 18.17 -0.18 -20.31
C ALA A 16 18.67 1.05 -21.07
N PRO A 17 17.78 2.01 -21.36
CA PRO A 17 18.15 3.33 -21.86
C PRO A 17 19.19 4.02 -20.98
N LYS A 18 20.08 4.78 -21.60
CA LYS A 18 21.17 5.48 -20.90
C LYS A 18 20.65 6.48 -19.86
N ASP A 19 19.55 7.17 -20.15
CA ASP A 19 18.94 8.13 -19.23
C ASP A 19 18.41 7.44 -17.96
N LEU A 20 17.79 6.27 -18.08
CA LEU A 20 17.31 5.51 -16.93
C LEU A 20 18.47 5.06 -16.05
N VAL A 21 19.52 4.55 -16.69
CA VAL A 21 20.79 4.14 -16.06
C VAL A 21 21.41 5.30 -15.27
N GLU A 22 21.41 6.52 -15.83
CA GLU A 22 21.91 7.74 -15.17
C GLU A 22 21.04 8.16 -13.97
N ARG A 23 19.71 8.08 -14.09
CA ARG A 23 18.79 8.39 -12.99
C ARG A 23 18.96 7.44 -11.80
N VAL A 24 19.18 6.15 -12.07
CA VAL A 24 19.47 5.15 -11.04
C VAL A 24 20.80 5.44 -10.34
N GLU A 25 21.84 5.84 -11.09
CA GLU A 25 23.14 6.22 -10.50
C GLU A 25 23.01 7.44 -9.61
N GLN A 26 22.24 8.45 -10.03
CA GLN A 26 21.98 9.63 -9.23
C GLN A 26 21.27 9.28 -7.92
N PHE A 27 20.23 8.45 -7.99
CA PHE A 27 19.53 7.94 -6.81
C PHE A 27 20.45 7.16 -5.86
N ALA A 28 21.34 6.32 -6.39
CA ALA A 28 22.32 5.58 -5.59
C ALA A 28 23.31 6.52 -4.88
N LYS A 29 23.80 7.55 -5.58
CA LYS A 29 24.72 8.55 -5.02
C LYS A 29 24.09 9.35 -3.90
N GLU A 30 22.84 9.80 -4.08
CA GLU A 30 22.10 10.56 -3.06
C GLU A 30 21.92 9.77 -1.75
N ARG A 31 21.89 8.44 -1.83
CA ARG A 31 21.70 7.55 -0.69
C ARG A 31 22.98 6.90 -0.17
N LEU A 32 24.13 7.15 -0.81
CA LEU A 32 25.41 6.49 -0.50
C LEU A 32 25.31 4.96 -0.58
N GLU A 33 24.54 4.44 -1.54
CA GLU A 33 24.28 3.01 -1.72
C GLU A 33 24.92 2.47 -3.00
N ASP A 34 25.14 1.15 -3.07
CA ASP A 34 25.54 0.51 -4.31
C ASP A 34 24.38 0.48 -5.32
N ARG A 35 24.74 0.48 -6.60
CA ARG A 35 23.76 0.47 -7.69
C ARG A 35 22.76 -0.69 -7.60
N SER A 36 23.19 -1.87 -7.17
CA SER A 36 22.30 -3.03 -7.10
C SER A 36 21.29 -2.87 -5.96
N THR A 37 21.68 -2.27 -4.84
CA THR A 37 20.77 -1.90 -3.74
C THR A 37 19.75 -0.86 -4.19
N ALA A 38 20.21 0.20 -4.85
CA ALA A 38 19.33 1.22 -5.42
C ALA A 38 18.31 0.61 -6.39
N ILE A 39 18.76 -0.25 -7.32
CA ILE A 39 17.88 -0.94 -8.28
C ILE A 39 16.86 -1.81 -7.54
N ARG A 40 17.28 -2.59 -6.53
CA ARG A 40 16.34 -3.42 -5.75
C ARG A 40 15.27 -2.57 -5.07
N GLN A 41 15.65 -1.47 -4.41
CA GLN A 41 14.70 -0.57 -3.76
C GLN A 41 13.72 0.03 -4.78
N LEU A 42 14.23 0.55 -5.91
CA LEU A 42 13.39 1.14 -6.96
C LEU A 42 12.42 0.11 -7.56
N ILE A 43 12.86 -1.13 -7.77
CA ILE A 43 12.00 -2.21 -8.25
C ILE A 43 10.94 -2.55 -7.20
N GLN A 44 11.31 -2.66 -5.91
CA GLN A 44 10.36 -2.95 -4.84
C GLN A 44 9.28 -1.87 -4.75
N GLU A 45 9.66 -0.59 -4.75
CA GLU A 45 8.72 0.53 -4.71
C GLU A 45 7.87 0.60 -5.98
N GLY A 46 8.47 0.39 -7.15
CA GLY A 46 7.75 0.32 -8.42
C GLY A 46 6.71 -0.80 -8.46
N LEU A 47 7.06 -1.99 -7.97
CA LEU A 47 6.14 -3.13 -7.88
C LEU A 47 5.00 -2.84 -6.91
N LYS A 48 5.28 -2.27 -5.74
CA LYS A 48 4.24 -1.85 -4.77
C LYS A 48 3.24 -0.90 -5.43
N ALA A 49 3.72 0.14 -6.12
CA ALA A 49 2.87 1.11 -6.78
C ALA A 49 2.00 0.49 -7.89
N VAL A 50 2.57 -0.37 -8.73
CA VAL A 50 1.84 -1.04 -9.81
C VAL A 50 0.77 -1.99 -9.26
N LEU A 51 1.11 -2.77 -8.24
CA LEU A 51 0.17 -3.70 -7.61
C LEU A 51 -0.95 -2.96 -6.88
N ALA A 52 -0.61 -1.89 -6.14
CA ALA A 52 -1.58 -1.02 -5.48
C ALA A 52 -2.61 -0.49 -6.49
N ALA A 53 -2.14 0.14 -7.58
CA ALA A 53 -3.03 0.67 -8.61
C ALA A 53 -3.94 -0.39 -9.23
N LYS A 54 -3.42 -1.60 -9.46
CA LYS A 54 -4.21 -2.74 -9.97
C LYS A 54 -5.31 -3.15 -8.98
N VAL A 55 -4.98 -3.31 -7.70
CA VAL A 55 -5.92 -3.74 -6.66
C VAL A 55 -6.99 -2.68 -6.41
N VAL A 56 -6.60 -1.40 -6.37
CA VAL A 56 -7.53 -0.27 -6.26
C VAL A 56 -8.56 -0.32 -7.39
N LYS A 57 -8.11 -0.53 -8.63
CA LYS A 57 -9.00 -0.64 -9.80
C LYS A 57 -9.95 -1.84 -9.69
N GLN A 58 -9.45 -3.00 -9.26
CA GLN A 58 -10.30 -4.19 -9.06
C GLN A 58 -11.36 -3.97 -7.97
N TYR A 59 -10.98 -3.32 -6.87
CA TYR A 59 -11.89 -2.97 -5.79
C TYR A 59 -12.98 -2.00 -6.26
N GLN A 60 -12.61 -0.94 -6.99
CA GLN A 60 -13.55 0.01 -7.59
C GLN A 60 -14.55 -0.66 -8.54
N GLN A 61 -14.13 -1.70 -9.25
CA GLN A 61 -14.98 -2.48 -10.15
C GLN A 61 -15.87 -3.50 -9.42
N GLY A 62 -15.76 -3.62 -8.10
CA GLY A 62 -16.44 -4.64 -7.31
C GLY A 62 -15.95 -6.07 -7.58
N ALA A 63 -14.78 -6.22 -8.23
CA ALA A 63 -14.23 -7.52 -8.60
C ALA A 63 -13.57 -8.25 -7.43
N VAL A 64 -13.20 -7.50 -6.38
CA VAL A 64 -12.58 -8.03 -5.15
C VAL A 64 -13.17 -7.32 -3.94
N THR A 65 -13.33 -8.05 -2.85
CA THR A 65 -13.68 -7.48 -1.54
C THR A 65 -12.48 -6.77 -0.91
N LEU A 66 -12.72 -5.94 0.11
CA LEU A 66 -11.67 -5.26 0.87
C LEU A 66 -10.65 -6.27 1.45
N ARG A 67 -11.13 -7.41 1.96
CA ARG A 67 -10.28 -8.46 2.52
C ARG A 67 -9.41 -9.14 1.45
N GLU A 68 -9.97 -9.45 0.29
CA GLU A 68 -9.24 -10.07 -0.82
C GLU A 68 -8.20 -9.12 -1.41
N ALA A 69 -8.54 -7.82 -1.52
CA ALA A 69 -7.62 -6.78 -1.94
C ALA A 69 -6.42 -6.65 -0.97
N ALA A 70 -6.66 -6.70 0.34
CA ALA A 70 -5.61 -6.59 1.35
C ALA A 70 -4.67 -7.81 1.28
N ALA A 71 -5.26 -9.01 1.13
CA ALA A 71 -4.50 -10.24 0.95
C ALA A 71 -3.64 -10.24 -0.32
N GLN A 72 -4.10 -9.64 -1.42
CA GLN A 72 -3.32 -9.54 -2.67
C GLN A 72 -2.08 -8.63 -2.54
N LEU A 73 -2.17 -7.59 -1.71
CA LEU A 73 -1.04 -6.68 -1.45
C LEU A 73 -0.17 -7.14 -0.29
N GLY A 74 -0.61 -8.15 0.48
CA GLY A 74 0.09 -8.62 1.68
C GLY A 74 0.12 -7.58 2.80
N ILE A 75 -0.88 -6.70 2.83
CA ILE A 75 -1.02 -5.62 3.82
C ILE A 75 -2.25 -5.86 4.70
N ASP A 76 -2.32 -5.15 5.82
CA ASP A 76 -3.51 -5.18 6.66
C ASP A 76 -4.71 -4.45 6.03
N ILE A 77 -5.91 -4.75 6.50
CA ILE A 77 -7.15 -4.13 6.03
C ILE A 77 -7.13 -2.60 6.24
N TRP A 78 -6.56 -2.11 7.35
CA TRP A 78 -6.44 -0.67 7.61
C TRP A 78 -5.43 0.01 6.69
N GLU A 79 -4.31 -0.66 6.40
CA GLU A 79 -3.33 -0.16 5.42
C GLU A 79 -3.96 -0.06 4.02
N LEU A 80 -4.78 -1.05 3.64
CA LEU A 80 -5.53 -0.97 2.39
C LEU A 80 -6.57 0.16 2.42
N HIS A 81 -7.24 0.35 3.54
CA HIS A 81 -8.21 1.42 3.70
C HIS A 81 -7.58 2.79 3.44
N ASP A 82 -6.42 3.06 4.04
CA ASP A 82 -5.66 4.30 3.83
C ASP A 82 -5.15 4.42 2.38
N LEU A 83 -4.74 3.30 1.79
CA LEU A 83 -4.35 3.23 0.39
C LEU A 83 -5.52 3.60 -0.54
N LEU A 84 -6.73 3.13 -0.26
CA LEU A 84 -7.94 3.46 -1.03
C LEU A 84 -8.31 4.94 -0.88
N LEU A 85 -8.24 5.49 0.33
CA LEU A 85 -8.49 6.91 0.59
C LEU A 85 -7.48 7.82 -0.13
N SER A 86 -6.19 7.48 -0.11
CA SER A 86 -5.15 8.24 -0.84
C SER A 86 -5.35 8.22 -2.35
N HIS A 87 -6.06 7.22 -2.89
CA HIS A 87 -6.46 7.12 -4.30
C HIS A 87 -7.84 7.71 -4.59
N GLY A 88 -8.47 8.39 -3.62
CA GLY A 88 -9.79 9.02 -3.77
C GLY A 88 -10.93 8.01 -3.93
N VAL A 89 -10.72 6.77 -3.48
CA VAL A 89 -11.76 5.73 -3.54
C VAL A 89 -12.56 5.75 -2.26
N PRO A 90 -13.86 6.08 -2.31
CA PRO A 90 -14.70 6.06 -1.13
C PRO A 90 -14.82 4.62 -0.63
N THR A 91 -14.24 4.37 0.53
CA THR A 91 -14.48 3.16 1.31
C THR A 91 -15.77 3.34 2.10
N SER A 92 -16.49 2.25 2.37
CA SER A 92 -17.71 2.30 3.20
C SER A 92 -17.47 2.82 4.63
N SER A 93 -16.21 2.91 5.07
CA SER A 93 -15.81 3.56 6.33
C SER A 93 -15.31 5.00 6.18
N GLY A 94 -15.04 5.47 4.96
CA GLY A 94 -14.55 6.82 4.65
C GLY A 94 -15.64 7.86 4.35
N ALA A 95 -16.90 7.44 4.21
CA ALA A 95 -18.02 8.35 4.23
C ALA A 95 -18.36 8.67 5.69
N LEU A 96 -17.81 9.78 6.20
CA LEU A 96 -18.16 10.45 7.46
C LEU A 96 -19.18 9.71 8.33
N LEU A 97 -18.68 8.88 9.24
CA LEU A 97 -19.24 8.92 10.57
C LEU A 97 -18.31 9.82 11.37
N GLU A 98 -18.49 11.13 11.26
CA GLU A 98 -18.65 11.84 12.52
C GLU A 98 -19.93 11.22 13.09
N PRO A 99 -19.85 10.28 14.05
CA PRO A 99 -21.08 9.85 14.70
C PRO A 99 -21.74 11.14 15.18
N ASP A 100 -22.98 11.40 14.77
CA ASP A 100 -23.76 12.47 15.36
C ASP A 100 -23.86 12.14 16.85
N VAL A 101 -22.93 12.72 17.62
CA VAL A 101 -22.77 12.47 19.04
C VAL A 101 -24.04 12.86 19.78
N GLU A 102 -24.81 13.77 19.19
CA GLU A 102 -26.10 14.21 19.70
C GLU A 102 -27.18 13.15 19.46
N LEU A 103 -27.21 12.52 18.28
CA LEU A 103 -28.11 11.39 17.99
C LEU A 103 -27.82 10.17 18.88
N LEU A 104 -26.54 9.85 19.12
CA LEU A 104 -26.16 8.77 20.03
C LEU A 104 -26.51 9.10 21.49
N ARG A 105 -26.31 10.36 21.91
CA ARG A 105 -26.72 10.83 23.24
C ARG A 105 -28.23 10.82 23.42
N GLN A 106 -29.00 11.14 22.39
CA GLN A 106 -30.46 11.14 22.44
C GLN A 106 -30.99 9.71 22.60
N LYS A 107 -30.49 8.75 21.81
CA LYS A 107 -30.86 7.34 21.95
C LYS A 107 -30.43 6.72 23.28
N ALA A 108 -29.25 7.10 23.79
CA ALA A 108 -28.81 6.65 25.12
C ALA A 108 -29.72 7.18 26.24
N ARG A 109 -30.27 8.41 26.11
CA ARG A 109 -31.26 8.95 27.06
C ARG A 109 -32.62 8.25 26.97
N GLU A 110 -33.01 7.76 25.79
CA GLU A 110 -34.25 6.99 25.61
C GLU A 110 -34.15 5.59 26.22
N LEU A 111 -32.98 4.93 26.15
CA LEU A 111 -32.73 3.63 26.80
C LEU A 111 -32.62 3.68 28.33
N VAL A 112 -32.35 4.86 28.91
CA VAL A 112 -32.19 5.05 30.36
C VAL A 112 -33.49 5.56 31.02
N ARG A 113 -34.59 5.69 30.26
CA ARG A 113 -35.91 5.94 30.87
C ARG A 113 -36.49 4.61 31.40
N PRO A 114 -36.78 4.50 32.71
CA PRO A 114 -37.41 3.31 33.29
C PRO A 114 -38.87 3.13 32.84
#